data_AF-A0A8K0GGN9-F1
#
_entry.id   AF-A0A8K0GGN9-F1
#
_cell.length_a   1.000
_cell.length_b   1.000
_cell.length_c   1.000
_cell.angle_alpha   90.00
_cell.angle_beta   90.00
_cell.angle_gamma   90.00
#
_symmetry.space_group_name_H-M   'P 1'
#
loop_
_entity.id
_entity.type
_entity.pdbx_description
1 polymer ?
#
loop_
_entity_poly.entity_id
_entity_poly.type
_entity_poly.pdbx_seq_one_letter_code
_entity_poly.pdbx_strand_id
1 'polypeptide(L)'
;MKTTGPNKVIIKIGSQDQQENIKSSRKTLKILQEAAGDKENLAGRSRITKDIKLAGDGSSQDFKPKQFANKASQTGEGAQITAEDLTSDEPSADYWRTLAEKRGEQLNNSLQENEHLKEQVEALEEENRICKEMLEESKALVEVLQEMIGETDTNTETTESG
;
A
#
# COMPACT_ATOMS: atom_id res chain seq x y z
N MET A 1 62.96 13.74 -48.52
CA MET A 1 61.61 14.21 -48.13
C MET A 1 61.30 13.61 -46.76
N LYS A 2 61.08 14.46 -45.75
CA LYS A 2 60.82 14.04 -44.37
C LYS A 2 59.40 14.46 -44.00
N THR A 3 58.51 13.51 -43.74
CA THR A 3 57.22 13.79 -43.08
C THR A 3 56.91 12.66 -42.08
N THR A 4 57.36 12.92 -40.87
CA THR A 4 56.71 12.73 -39.56
C THR A 4 55.64 11.63 -39.44
N GLY A 5 55.94 10.63 -38.60
CA GLY A 5 55.05 9.54 -38.20
C GLY A 5 53.92 9.95 -37.23
N PRO A 6 53.12 8.97 -36.77
CA PRO A 6 51.84 9.21 -36.10
C PRO A 6 52.00 9.88 -34.72
N ASN A 7 51.31 11.01 -34.53
CA ASN A 7 51.22 11.72 -33.26
C ASN A 7 50.49 10.87 -32.22
N LYS A 8 51.24 10.33 -31.24
CA LYS A 8 50.68 9.69 -30.04
C LYS A 8 50.27 10.77 -29.04
N VAL A 9 48.97 11.03 -28.93
CA VAL A 9 48.43 11.94 -27.90
C VAL A 9 48.51 11.22 -26.55
N ILE A 10 49.47 11.63 -25.72
CA ILE A 10 49.58 11.18 -24.32
C ILE A 10 48.77 12.17 -23.49
N ILE A 11 47.57 11.76 -23.08
CA ILE A 11 46.77 12.54 -22.12
C ILE A 11 47.45 12.38 -20.75
N LYS A 12 48.16 13.42 -20.30
CA LYS A 12 48.61 13.51 -18.91
C LYS A 12 47.39 13.88 -18.06
N ILE A 13 46.72 12.88 -17.51
CA ILE A 13 45.80 13.08 -16.39
C ILE A 13 46.68 13.29 -15.16
N GLY A 14 46.83 14.56 -14.78
CA GLY A 14 47.22 14.92 -13.43
C GLY A 14 46.05 14.66 -12.47
N SER A 15 46.41 14.40 -11.23
CA SER A 15 45.56 14.14 -10.07
C SER A 15 45.18 12.67 -9.86
N GLN A 16 45.53 12.26 -8.65
CA GLN A 16 45.62 10.94 -8.04
C GLN A 16 44.27 10.22 -7.84
N ASP A 17 43.20 10.66 -8.50
CA ASP A 17 41.82 10.34 -8.10
C ASP A 17 41.09 9.38 -9.06
N GLN A 18 41.73 8.88 -10.11
CA GLN A 18 41.12 7.96 -11.09
C GLN A 18 41.59 6.49 -11.00
N GLN A 19 42.21 6.07 -9.89
CA GLN A 19 42.52 4.64 -9.65
C GLN A 19 41.46 3.88 -8.85
N GLU A 20 40.42 4.53 -8.32
CA GLU A 20 39.45 3.83 -7.46
C GLU A 20 38.32 3.11 -8.23
N ASN A 21 38.08 3.43 -9.49
CA ASN A 21 36.88 2.95 -10.19
C ASN A 21 37.02 1.58 -10.88
N ILE A 22 38.19 0.94 -10.83
CA ILE A 22 38.38 -0.42 -11.37
C ILE A 22 38.07 -1.49 -10.28
N LYS A 23 37.87 -1.07 -9.02
CA LYS A 23 37.53 -1.97 -7.91
C LYS A 23 36.04 -2.25 -7.77
N SER A 24 35.18 -1.70 -8.61
CA SER A 24 33.73 -1.95 -8.56
C SER A 24 33.37 -3.30 -9.22
N SER A 25 33.98 -4.38 -8.73
CA SER A 25 33.60 -5.76 -9.00
C SER A 25 32.22 -6.04 -8.39
N ARG A 26 31.28 -6.45 -9.25
CA ARG A 26 30.09 -7.28 -8.97
C ARG A 26 29.33 -6.99 -7.67
N LYS A 27 28.16 -6.36 -7.80
CA LYS A 27 27.16 -6.29 -6.72
C LYS A 27 26.69 -7.71 -6.35
N THR A 28 27.00 -8.19 -5.15
CA THR A 28 26.42 -9.42 -4.59
C THR A 28 24.99 -9.16 -4.13
N LEU A 29 24.13 -10.20 -4.18
CA LEU A 29 22.75 -10.11 -3.72
C LEU A 29 22.70 -9.79 -2.22
N LYS A 30 21.92 -8.77 -1.86
CA LYS A 30 21.71 -8.37 -0.46
C LYS A 30 20.99 -9.50 0.30
N ILE A 31 21.46 -9.80 1.51
CA ILE A 31 20.75 -10.67 2.45
C ILE A 31 19.46 -9.95 2.85
N LEU A 32 18.30 -10.60 2.65
CA LEU A 32 17.01 -9.92 2.78
C LEU A 32 16.59 -9.68 4.24
N GLN A 33 17.31 -10.24 5.23
CA GLN A 33 17.08 -9.98 6.66
C GLN A 33 18.26 -10.47 7.51
N GLU A 34 19.03 -9.55 8.10
CA GLU A 34 20.17 -9.88 8.99
C GLU A 34 19.80 -9.93 10.48
N ALA A 35 18.57 -9.57 10.87
CA ALA A 35 18.14 -9.47 12.27
C ALA A 35 16.74 -10.07 12.53
N ALA A 36 16.43 -11.23 11.98
CA ALA A 36 15.20 -11.96 12.32
C ALA A 36 15.34 -12.65 13.70
N GLY A 37 15.35 -11.84 14.76
CA GLY A 37 15.25 -12.32 16.15
C GLY A 37 13.82 -12.49 16.63
N ASP A 38 12.84 -11.97 15.88
CA ASP A 38 11.43 -11.94 16.26
C ASP A 38 10.56 -12.70 15.25
N LYS A 39 9.63 -13.52 15.75
CA LYS A 39 9.02 -14.66 15.03
C LYS A 39 7.60 -14.44 14.55
N GLU A 40 7.04 -13.23 14.60
CA GLU A 40 5.59 -13.12 14.33
C GLU A 40 5.16 -12.43 13.03
N ASN A 41 6.04 -11.76 12.27
CA ASN A 41 5.58 -11.07 11.04
C ASN A 41 6.56 -11.10 9.85
N LEU A 42 6.88 -12.30 9.36
CA LEU A 42 7.54 -12.50 8.05
C LEU A 42 6.52 -12.81 6.95
N ALA A 43 5.57 -11.90 6.71
CA ALA A 43 4.72 -11.95 5.53
C ALA A 43 5.48 -11.37 4.33
N GLY A 44 6.27 -12.21 3.66
CA GLY A 44 7.09 -11.79 2.52
C GLY A 44 7.48 -12.95 1.62
N ARG A 45 6.60 -13.26 0.65
CA ARG A 45 6.79 -14.19 -0.49
C ARG A 45 6.62 -15.68 -0.17
N SER A 46 5.38 -16.17 -0.34
CA SER A 46 5.11 -17.59 -0.51
C SER A 46 5.90 -18.11 -1.72
N ARG A 47 6.92 -18.94 -1.48
CA ARG A 47 7.58 -19.71 -2.54
C ARG A 47 6.66 -20.88 -2.84
N ILE A 48 5.93 -20.80 -3.94
CA ILE A 48 5.22 -21.96 -4.49
C ILE A 48 6.30 -22.92 -5.00
N THR A 49 6.79 -23.79 -4.12
CA THR A 49 7.51 -25.00 -4.53
C THR A 49 6.46 -25.96 -5.08
N LYS A 50 6.44 -26.11 -6.40
CA LYS A 50 5.80 -27.24 -7.07
C LYS A 50 6.33 -28.51 -6.40
N ASP A 51 5.45 -29.23 -5.72
CA ASP A 51 5.45 -30.69 -5.53
C ASP A 51 4.28 -31.06 -4.60
N ILE A 52 3.05 -30.97 -5.14
CA ILE A 52 1.89 -31.66 -4.55
C ILE A 52 1.52 -32.78 -5.51
N LYS A 53 2.14 -33.94 -5.30
CA LYS A 53 1.69 -35.22 -5.86
C LYS A 53 0.55 -35.72 -4.98
N LEU A 54 -0.68 -35.32 -5.29
CA LEU A 54 -1.87 -35.96 -4.75
C LEU A 54 -2.21 -37.16 -5.63
N ALA A 55 -2.09 -38.34 -5.03
CA ALA A 55 -2.71 -39.56 -5.51
C ALA A 55 -4.23 -39.40 -5.39
N GLY A 56 -4.95 -39.66 -6.47
CA GLY A 56 -6.40 -39.60 -6.55
C GLY A 56 -6.87 -40.16 -7.88
N ASP A 57 -7.34 -41.40 -7.81
CA ASP A 57 -7.91 -42.27 -8.84
C ASP A 57 -9.06 -41.61 -9.64
N GLY A 58 -9.25 -42.01 -10.91
CA GLY A 58 -10.45 -41.64 -11.67
C GLY A 58 -10.28 -41.48 -13.18
N SER A 59 -10.36 -42.61 -13.89
CA SER A 59 -10.95 -42.80 -15.24
C SER A 59 -10.59 -41.84 -16.39
N SER A 60 -9.88 -42.40 -17.36
CA SER A 60 -9.78 -41.94 -18.75
C SER A 60 -11.17 -41.71 -19.38
N GLN A 61 -11.44 -40.48 -19.82
CA GLN A 61 -12.35 -40.24 -20.92
C GLN A 61 -11.72 -39.23 -21.89
N ASP A 62 -11.41 -39.73 -23.09
CA ASP A 62 -10.97 -38.96 -24.25
C ASP A 62 -12.07 -37.99 -24.70
N PHE A 63 -12.03 -36.75 -24.21
CA PHE A 63 -12.73 -35.65 -24.85
C PHE A 63 -11.71 -34.83 -25.64
N LYS A 64 -11.68 -35.04 -26.96
CA LYS A 64 -10.98 -34.14 -27.90
C LYS A 64 -11.60 -32.74 -27.77
N PRO A 65 -10.89 -31.72 -27.25
CA PRO A 65 -11.42 -30.38 -27.24
C PRO A 65 -11.29 -29.82 -28.66
N LYS A 66 -12.42 -29.48 -29.29
CA LYS A 66 -12.43 -28.61 -30.47
C LYS A 66 -11.71 -27.31 -30.07
N GLN A 67 -10.55 -27.06 -30.66
CA GLN A 67 -9.88 -25.76 -30.60
C GLN A 67 -10.79 -24.75 -31.29
N PHE A 68 -11.64 -24.08 -30.51
CA PHE A 68 -12.05 -22.74 -30.87
C PHE A 68 -10.82 -21.87 -30.69
N ALA A 69 -10.22 -21.46 -31.81
CA ALA A 69 -9.27 -20.36 -31.81
C ALA A 69 -10.05 -19.11 -31.40
N ASN A 70 -10.17 -18.89 -30.09
CA ASN A 70 -10.48 -17.58 -29.57
C ASN A 70 -9.35 -16.70 -30.09
N LYS A 71 -9.67 -15.88 -31.10
CA LYS A 71 -8.84 -14.75 -31.50
C LYS A 71 -8.90 -13.77 -30.33
N ALA A 72 -8.18 -14.12 -29.26
CA ALA A 72 -7.85 -13.21 -28.19
C ALA A 72 -7.04 -12.13 -28.90
N SER A 73 -7.72 -11.04 -29.25
CA SER A 73 -7.04 -9.81 -29.62
C SER A 73 -6.25 -9.47 -28.37
N GLN A 74 -4.98 -9.83 -28.38
CA GLN A 74 -4.01 -9.39 -27.40
C GLN A 74 -4.16 -7.87 -27.42
N THR A 75 -4.77 -7.31 -26.36
CA THR A 75 -4.88 -5.88 -26.14
C THR A 75 -3.48 -5.35 -26.41
N GLY A 76 -3.35 -4.53 -27.46
CA GLY A 76 -2.05 -4.07 -27.93
C GLY A 76 -1.26 -3.58 -26.73
N GLU A 77 0.01 -3.98 -26.65
CA GLU A 77 0.96 -3.42 -25.69
C GLU A 77 0.72 -1.91 -25.66
N GLY A 78 0.21 -1.40 -24.52
CA GLY A 78 -0.17 0.01 -24.41
C GLY A 78 1.00 0.83 -24.88
N ALA A 79 0.79 1.65 -25.92
CA ALA A 79 1.85 2.36 -26.58
C ALA A 79 2.70 3.08 -25.52
N GLN A 80 3.96 2.69 -25.45
CA GLN A 80 4.87 3.15 -24.42
C GLN A 80 5.15 4.63 -24.64
N ILE A 81 4.93 5.46 -23.62
CA ILE A 81 5.26 6.88 -23.66
C ILE A 81 6.73 7.03 -24.07
N THR A 82 6.95 7.74 -25.16
CA THR A 82 8.26 7.96 -25.78
C THR A 82 8.91 9.24 -25.25
N ALA A 83 10.19 9.46 -25.56
CA ALA A 83 10.87 10.69 -25.16
C ALA A 83 10.32 11.91 -25.91
N GLU A 84 9.87 11.69 -27.15
CA GLU A 84 9.19 12.67 -27.98
C GLU A 84 7.90 13.16 -27.32
N ASP A 85 7.10 12.27 -26.72
CA ASP A 85 5.87 12.65 -26.00
C ASP A 85 6.09 13.62 -24.82
N LEU A 86 7.30 13.67 -24.28
CA LEU A 86 7.66 14.53 -23.15
C LEU A 86 8.36 15.83 -23.60
N THR A 87 8.77 15.92 -24.87
CA THR A 87 9.65 16.98 -25.37
C THR A 87 9.14 17.68 -26.63
N SER A 88 8.15 17.14 -27.33
CA SER A 88 7.48 17.79 -28.46
C SER A 88 6.45 18.81 -28.00
N ASP A 89 6.18 19.81 -28.85
CA ASP A 89 5.10 20.79 -28.63
C ASP A 89 3.71 20.13 -28.69
N GLU A 90 3.58 19.02 -29.41
CA GLU A 90 2.35 18.23 -29.49
C GLU A 90 2.64 16.77 -29.13
N PRO A 91 2.34 16.34 -27.88
CA PRO A 91 2.46 14.95 -27.44
C PRO A 91 1.51 14.02 -28.19
N SER A 92 1.85 12.73 -28.28
CA SER A 92 0.98 11.76 -28.97
C SER A 92 -0.37 11.56 -28.27
N ALA A 93 -1.35 11.07 -29.02
CA ALA A 93 -2.66 10.69 -28.49
C ALA A 93 -2.56 9.60 -27.40
N ASP A 94 -1.54 8.73 -27.48
CA ASP A 94 -1.33 7.66 -26.53
C ASP A 94 -0.85 8.19 -25.17
N TYR A 95 0.00 9.23 -25.15
CA TYR A 95 0.35 9.94 -23.93
C TYR A 95 -0.89 10.48 -23.19
N TRP A 96 -1.78 11.16 -23.93
CA TRP A 96 -3.01 11.71 -23.35
C TRP A 96 -3.96 10.62 -22.86
N ARG A 97 -4.04 9.48 -23.56
CA ARG A 97 -4.82 8.31 -23.12
C ARG A 97 -4.30 7.78 -21.79
N THR A 98 -3.01 7.47 -21.70
CA THR A 98 -2.39 6.96 -20.45
C THR A 98 -2.53 7.95 -19.30
N LEU A 99 -2.39 9.24 -19.57
CA LEU A 99 -2.55 10.28 -18.57
C LEU A 99 -4.01 10.39 -18.07
N ALA A 100 -4.99 10.29 -18.97
CA ALA A 100 -6.40 10.29 -18.62
C ALA A 100 -6.76 9.06 -17.79
N GLU A 101 -6.29 7.87 -18.17
CA GLU A 101 -6.48 6.63 -17.42
C GLU A 101 -5.88 6.73 -16.02
N LYS A 102 -4.63 7.20 -15.90
CA LYS A 102 -3.97 7.38 -14.59
C LYS A 102 -4.68 8.39 -13.70
N ARG A 103 -5.17 9.50 -14.27
CA ARG A 103 -5.98 10.48 -13.53
C ARG A 103 -7.31 9.89 -13.10
N GLY A 104 -7.94 9.07 -13.95
CA GLY A 104 -9.16 8.34 -13.62
C GLY A 104 -8.95 7.38 -12.44
N GLU A 105 -7.87 6.61 -12.46
CA GLU A 105 -7.50 5.72 -11.36
C GLU A 105 -7.23 6.49 -10.06
N GLN A 106 -6.47 7.59 -10.11
CA GLN A 106 -6.22 8.44 -8.94
C GLN A 106 -7.51 9.05 -8.37
N LEU A 107 -8.41 9.51 -9.24
CA LEU A 107 -9.70 10.04 -8.82
C LEU A 107 -10.55 8.95 -8.17
N ASN A 108 -10.61 7.76 -8.78
CA ASN A 108 -11.35 6.64 -8.23
C ASN A 108 -10.84 6.24 -6.84
N ASN A 109 -9.52 6.15 -6.67
CA ASN A 109 -8.90 5.86 -5.38
C ASN A 109 -9.25 6.93 -4.34
N SER A 110 -9.21 8.21 -4.73
CA SER A 110 -9.57 9.31 -3.83
C SER A 110 -11.05 9.30 -3.45
N LEU A 111 -11.94 8.93 -4.38
CA LEU A 111 -13.37 8.79 -4.10
C LEU A 111 -13.65 7.62 -3.15
N GLN A 112 -13.00 6.49 -3.35
CA GLN A 112 -13.13 5.33 -2.47
C GLN A 112 -12.61 5.65 -1.06
N GLU A 113 -11.48 6.34 -0.94
CA GLU A 113 -10.98 6.83 0.35
C GLU A 113 -11.97 7.80 1.00
N ASN A 114 -12.58 8.71 0.23
CA ASN A 114 -13.56 9.66 0.76
C ASN A 114 -14.82 8.96 1.29
N GLU A 115 -15.32 7.94 0.58
CA GLU A 115 -16.42 7.10 1.02
C GLU A 115 -16.06 6.40 2.33
N HIS A 116 -14.91 5.74 2.38
CA HIS A 116 -14.44 5.05 3.57
C HIS A 116 -14.27 6.00 4.78
N LEU A 117 -13.75 7.20 4.57
CA LEU A 117 -13.61 8.21 5.62
C LEU A 117 -14.98 8.69 6.13
N LYS A 118 -15.99 8.81 5.26
CA LYS A 118 -17.35 9.17 5.67
C LYS A 118 -17.96 8.09 6.56
N GLU A 119 -17.83 6.83 6.19
CA GLU A 119 -18.30 5.70 7.01
C GLU A 119 -17.64 5.71 8.39
N GLN A 120 -16.33 5.96 8.47
CA GLN A 120 -15.62 6.06 9.74
C GLN A 120 -16.10 7.24 10.59
N VAL A 121 -16.31 8.40 9.97
CA VAL A 121 -16.83 9.59 10.68
C VAL A 121 -18.23 9.30 11.23
N GLU A 122 -19.12 8.73 10.43
CA GLU A 122 -20.48 8.38 10.86
C GLU A 122 -20.44 7.40 12.05
N ALA A 123 -19.62 6.35 11.97
CA ALA A 123 -19.47 5.39 13.06
C ALA A 123 -18.93 6.03 14.35
N LEU A 124 -17.92 6.91 14.24
CA LEU A 124 -17.35 7.61 15.38
C LEU A 124 -18.31 8.64 15.99
N GLU A 125 -19.08 9.35 15.16
CA GLU A 125 -20.10 10.30 15.62
C GLU A 125 -21.21 9.57 16.38
N GLU A 126 -21.64 8.41 15.89
CA GLU A 126 -22.63 7.56 16.56
C GLU A 126 -22.11 7.00 17.89
N GLU A 127 -20.88 6.49 17.93
CA GLU A 127 -20.26 6.04 19.18
C GLU A 127 -20.15 7.19 20.19
N ASN A 128 -19.73 8.37 19.74
CA ASN A 128 -19.63 9.56 20.58
C ASN A 128 -20.99 9.98 21.14
N ARG A 129 -22.04 9.88 20.33
CA ARG A 129 -23.43 10.13 20.75
C ARG A 129 -23.84 9.18 21.86
N ILE A 130 -23.65 7.87 21.67
CA ILE A 130 -23.98 6.84 22.67
C ILE A 130 -23.21 7.09 23.98
N CYS A 131 -21.91 7.39 23.91
CA CYS A 131 -21.11 7.68 25.10
C CYS A 131 -21.62 8.91 25.86
N LYS A 132 -22.07 9.95 25.15
CA LYS A 132 -22.66 11.15 25.77
C LYS A 132 -23.99 10.85 26.43
N GLU A 133 -24.85 10.06 25.79
CA GLU A 133 -26.13 9.63 26.37
C GLU A 133 -25.90 8.83 27.65
N MET A 134 -25.03 7.82 27.61
CA MET A 134 -24.68 7.00 28.78
C MET A 134 -24.06 7.84 29.92
N LEU A 135 -23.25 8.85 29.59
CA LEU A 135 -22.72 9.78 30.58
C LEU A 135 -23.83 10.60 31.24
N GLU A 136 -24.81 11.05 30.48
CA GLU A 136 -25.92 11.83 31.01
C GLU A 136 -26.84 10.98 31.89
N GLU A 137 -27.17 9.76 31.46
CA GLU A 137 -27.89 8.79 32.29
C GLU A 137 -27.14 8.47 33.59
N SER A 138 -25.82 8.32 33.52
CA SER A 138 -24.99 8.08 34.71
C SER A 138 -25.01 9.27 35.67
N LYS A 139 -24.97 10.51 35.16
CA LYS A 139 -25.11 11.71 35.99
C LYS A 139 -26.49 11.80 36.63
N ALA A 140 -27.55 11.53 35.86
CA ALA A 140 -28.91 11.53 36.37
C ALA A 140 -29.09 10.47 37.48
N LEU A 141 -28.51 9.27 37.31
CA LEU A 141 -28.49 8.27 38.36
C LEU A 141 -27.75 8.75 39.61
N VAL A 142 -26.59 9.38 39.44
CA VAL A 142 -25.82 9.95 40.55
C VAL A 142 -26.61 11.03 41.29
N GLU A 143 -27.33 11.89 40.57
CA GLU A 143 -28.19 12.93 41.15
C GLU A 143 -29.32 12.32 41.99
N VAL A 144 -30.03 11.31 41.47
CA VAL A 144 -31.07 10.58 42.21
C VAL A 144 -30.48 9.91 43.46
N LEU A 145 -29.31 9.28 43.36
CA LEU A 145 -28.65 8.65 44.50
C LEU A 145 -28.20 9.68 45.55
N GLN A 146 -27.75 10.87 45.12
CA GLN A 146 -27.42 11.97 46.03
C GLN A 146 -28.66 12.52 46.73
N GLU A 147 -29.80 12.64 46.04
CA GLU A 147 -31.09 13.02 46.63
C GLU A 147 -31.51 12.01 47.71
N MET A 148 -31.51 10.71 47.39
CA MET A 148 -31.90 9.67 48.35
C MET A 148 -31.01 9.63 49.60
N ILE A 149 -29.70 9.85 49.46
CA ILE A 149 -28.76 9.91 50.60
C ILE A 149 -28.97 11.21 51.39
N GLY A 150 -29.08 12.36 50.72
CA GLY A 150 -29.26 13.66 51.35
C GLY A 150 -30.59 13.80 52.10
N GLU A 151 -31.66 13.18 51.60
CA GLU A 151 -32.95 13.09 52.31
C GLU A 151 -32.85 12.25 53.59
N THR A 152 -32.01 11.20 53.59
CA THR A 152 -31.83 10.31 54.75
C THR A 152 -31.18 11.05 55.93
N ASP A 153 -30.21 11.93 55.67
CA ASP A 153 -29.53 12.69 56.73
C ASP A 153 -30.48 13.70 57.40
N THR A 154 -31.34 14.39 56.64
CA THR A 154 -32.28 15.38 57.20
C THR A 154 -33.39 14.78 58.06
N ASN A 155 -33.78 13.53 57.81
CA ASN A 155 -34.87 12.88 58.54
C ASN A 155 -34.43 12.35 59.92
N THR A 156 -33.12 12.18 60.15
CA THR A 156 -32.59 11.69 61.43
C THR A 156 -32.42 12.77 62.51
N GLU A 157 -32.29 14.04 62.13
CA GLU A 157 -32.17 15.15 63.10
C GLU A 157 -33.52 15.55 63.72
N THR A 158 -34.65 15.16 63.11
CA THR A 158 -35.98 15.61 63.55
C THR A 158 -36.65 14.67 64.58
N THR A 159 -36.10 13.47 64.81
CA THR A 159 -36.72 12.46 65.69
C THR A 159 -36.11 12.32 67.09
N GLU A 160 -35.07 13.10 67.44
CA GLU A 160 -34.44 13.03 68.78
C GLU A 160 -34.86 14.17 69.75
N SER A 161 -35.86 14.98 69.39
CA SER A 161 -36.45 15.98 70.29
C SER A 161 -37.94 15.72 70.50
N GLY A 162 -38.26 14.76 71.38
CA GLY A 162 -39.63 14.44 71.80
C GLY A 162 -39.67 13.52 73.01
#